data_AF-A0A450TBH3-F1
#
_entry.id   AF-A0A450TBH3-F1
#
_cell.length_a   1.000
_cell.length_b   1.000
_cell.length_c   1.000
_cell.angle_alpha   90.00
_cell.angle_beta   90.00
_cell.angle_gamma   90.00
#
_symmetry.space_group_name_H-M   'P 1'
#
loop_
_entity.id
_entity.type
_entity.pdbx_description
1 polymer ?
#
loop_
_entity_poly.entity_id
_entity_poly.type
_entity_poly.pdbx_seq_one_letter_code
_entity_poly.pdbx_strand_id
1 'polypeptide(L)'
;QQLWQDIETIEGETRMSYVTSVERLAIKRGMQQGMEKGMQQGMQQGMQQGMQQGMQQGMQQGMQQGMQQGMQRGLERGLERGLEKGRLEGKLEGKLEGKLEGKLEGKTEEAAAILERLLVKRFGPLGEGIQKRLELATLEQLDYWSDRILDASTIDAVFEEH
;
A
#
# COMPACT_ATOMS: atom_id res chain seq x y z
N GLN A 1 10.68 -9.08 -94.91
CA GLN A 1 9.27 -9.25 -95.34
C GLN A 1 8.85 -10.72 -95.39
N GLN A 2 9.75 -11.68 -95.67
CA GLN A 2 9.46 -13.13 -95.62
C GLN A 2 9.00 -13.66 -94.25
N LEU A 3 9.59 -13.15 -93.16
CA LEU A 3 9.28 -13.61 -91.79
C LEU A 3 7.82 -13.36 -91.38
N TRP A 4 7.16 -12.37 -91.97
CA TRP A 4 5.75 -12.06 -91.70
C TRP A 4 4.80 -12.96 -92.50
N GLN A 5 5.17 -13.33 -93.73
CA GLN A 5 4.39 -14.26 -94.57
C GLN A 5 4.48 -15.71 -94.06
N ASP A 6 5.64 -16.10 -93.53
CA ASP A 6 5.82 -17.42 -92.94
C ASP A 6 5.02 -17.58 -91.62
N ILE A 7 4.84 -16.48 -90.87
CA ILE A 7 4.03 -16.45 -89.65
C ILE A 7 2.52 -16.57 -89.97
N GLU A 8 2.01 -15.78 -90.93
CA GLU A 8 0.60 -15.85 -91.33
C GLU A 8 0.20 -17.21 -91.90
N THR A 9 1.10 -17.87 -92.63
CA THR A 9 0.82 -19.18 -93.26
C THR A 9 0.74 -20.30 -92.21
N ILE A 10 1.52 -20.22 -91.13
CA ILE A 10 1.47 -21.17 -90.01
C ILE A 10 0.24 -20.92 -89.11
N GLU A 11 -0.24 -19.68 -89.05
CA GLU A 11 -1.44 -19.28 -88.28
C GLU A 11 -2.77 -19.78 -88.90
N GLY A 12 -2.78 -20.14 -90.20
CA GLY A 12 -3.98 -20.61 -90.90
C GLY A 12 -4.35 -22.09 -90.68
N GLU A 13 -3.40 -22.96 -90.34
CA GLU A 13 -3.62 -24.42 -90.36
C GLU A 13 -3.91 -25.06 -89.00
N THR A 14 -3.66 -24.36 -87.89
CA THR A 14 -3.96 -24.89 -86.55
C THR A 14 -4.75 -23.87 -85.76
N ARG A 15 -6.07 -24.09 -85.72
CA ARG A 15 -7.03 -23.30 -84.96
C ARG A 15 -6.79 -23.46 -83.46
N MET A 16 -5.74 -22.83 -82.95
CA MET A 16 -5.49 -22.61 -81.53
C MET A 16 -5.12 -21.14 -81.36
N SER A 17 -6.04 -20.42 -80.74
CA SER A 17 -5.99 -18.97 -80.48
C SER A 17 -4.91 -18.62 -79.45
N TYR A 18 -3.65 -18.74 -79.84
CA TYR A 18 -2.52 -18.50 -78.94
C TYR A 18 -2.14 -17.02 -78.92
N VAL A 19 -2.44 -16.39 -77.78
CA VAL A 19 -1.79 -15.20 -77.22
C VAL A 19 -0.45 -14.90 -77.91
N THR A 20 -0.37 -13.77 -78.61
CA THR A 20 0.84 -13.31 -79.30
C THR A 20 2.01 -13.26 -78.32
N SER A 21 3.24 -13.49 -78.80
CA SER A 21 4.45 -13.47 -77.95
C SER A 21 4.55 -12.20 -77.09
N VAL A 22 4.01 -11.08 -77.57
CA VAL A 22 3.91 -9.80 -76.87
C VAL A 22 2.90 -9.85 -75.72
N GLU A 23 1.70 -10.39 -75.94
CA GLU A 23 0.67 -10.53 -74.90
C GLU A 23 1.11 -11.49 -73.79
N ARG A 24 1.83 -12.57 -74.12
CA ARG A 24 2.38 -13.50 -73.11
C ARG A 24 3.42 -12.82 -72.22
N LEU A 25 4.26 -11.97 -72.81
CA LEU A 25 5.26 -11.18 -72.07
C LEU A 25 4.59 -10.13 -71.18
N ALA A 26 3.53 -9.48 -71.67
CA ALA A 26 2.76 -8.51 -70.91
C ALA A 26 2.02 -9.15 -69.72
N ILE A 27 1.38 -10.30 -69.91
CA ILE A 27 0.71 -11.06 -68.83
C ILE A 27 1.73 -11.50 -67.78
N LYS A 28 2.87 -12.06 -68.21
CA LYS A 28 3.93 -12.49 -67.29
C LYS A 28 4.48 -11.31 -66.47
N ARG A 29 4.74 -10.16 -67.10
CA ARG A 29 5.18 -8.94 -66.40
C ARG A 29 4.10 -8.38 -65.46
N GLY A 30 2.85 -8.31 -65.90
CA GLY A 30 1.73 -7.83 -65.08
C GLY A 30 1.50 -8.71 -63.85
N MET A 31 1.55 -10.03 -64.02
CA MET A 31 1.44 -10.99 -62.93
C MET A 31 2.61 -10.87 -61.95
N GLN A 32 3.84 -10.78 -62.46
CA GLN A 32 5.04 -10.65 -61.63
C GLN A 32 5.04 -9.34 -60.85
N GLN A 33 4.72 -8.21 -61.49
CA GLN A 33 4.59 -6.90 -60.82
C GLN A 33 3.43 -6.86 -59.83
N GLY A 34 2.28 -7.47 -60.16
CA GLY A 34 1.12 -7.54 -59.26
C GLY A 34 1.42 -8.37 -58.01
N MET A 35 2.08 -9.52 -58.20
CA MET A 35 2.50 -10.39 -57.10
C MET A 35 3.54 -9.72 -56.21
N GLU A 36 4.56 -9.09 -56.81
CA GLU A 36 5.61 -8.39 -56.08
C GLU A 36 5.04 -7.21 -55.29
N LYS A 37 4.24 -6.35 -55.92
CA LYS A 37 3.57 -5.22 -55.24
C LYS A 37 2.60 -5.68 -54.16
N GLY A 38 1.77 -6.70 -54.44
CA GLY A 38 0.81 -7.22 -53.48
C GLY A 38 1.50 -7.85 -52.26
N MET A 39 2.58 -8.59 -52.47
CA MET A 39 3.38 -9.18 -51.40
C MET A 39 4.07 -8.09 -50.57
N GLN A 40 4.69 -7.10 -51.22
CA GLN A 40 5.35 -6.00 -50.53
C GLN A 40 4.36 -5.18 -49.69
N GLN A 41 3.23 -4.79 -50.28
CA GLN A 41 2.19 -4.03 -49.58
C GLN A 41 1.55 -4.83 -48.45
N GLY A 42 1.19 -6.09 -48.69
CA GLY A 42 0.60 -6.96 -47.67
C GLY A 42 1.54 -7.20 -46.50
N MET A 43 2.83 -7.43 -46.77
CA MET A 43 3.85 -7.60 -45.72
C MET A 43 4.06 -6.31 -44.93
N GLN A 44 4.16 -5.18 -45.61
CA GLN A 44 4.40 -3.89 -44.96
C GLN A 44 3.21 -3.44 -44.11
N GLN A 45 1.99 -3.61 -44.62
CA GLN A 45 0.76 -3.31 -43.88
C GLN A 45 0.54 -4.28 -42.72
N GLY A 46 0.71 -5.59 -42.94
CA GLY A 46 0.58 -6.59 -41.89
C GLY A 46 1.59 -6.39 -40.76
N MET A 47 2.84 -6.05 -41.09
CA MET A 47 3.87 -5.77 -40.10
C MET A 47 3.58 -4.47 -39.34
N GLN A 48 3.20 -3.39 -40.01
CA GLN A 48 2.83 -2.14 -39.33
C GLN A 48 1.63 -2.34 -38.41
N GLN A 49 0.54 -2.93 -38.91
CA GLN A 49 -0.68 -3.13 -38.12
C GLN A 49 -0.43 -4.08 -36.95
N GLY A 50 0.25 -5.19 -37.19
CA GLY A 50 0.59 -6.16 -36.14
C GLY A 50 1.47 -5.55 -35.05
N MET A 51 2.47 -4.76 -35.43
CA MET A 51 3.34 -4.07 -34.47
C MET A 51 2.59 -3.00 -33.69
N GLN A 52 1.77 -2.19 -34.35
CA GLN A 52 1.01 -1.13 -33.71
C GLN A 52 -0.03 -1.68 -32.73
N GLN A 53 -0.80 -2.69 -33.16
CA GLN A 53 -1.78 -3.36 -32.30
C GLN A 53 -1.13 -4.11 -31.15
N GLY A 54 -0.07 -4.87 -31.42
CA GLY A 54 0.66 -5.60 -30.39
C GLY A 54 1.26 -4.68 -29.34
N MET A 55 1.84 -3.54 -29.76
CA MET A 55 2.38 -2.54 -28.85
C MET A 55 1.29 -1.86 -28.04
N GLN A 56 0.18 -1.44 -28.66
CA GLN A 56 -0.94 -0.83 -27.94
C GLN A 56 -1.55 -1.78 -26.92
N GLN A 57 -1.87 -3.01 -27.32
CA GLN A 57 -2.47 -4.00 -26.44
C GLN A 57 -1.51 -4.40 -25.32
N GLY A 58 -0.25 -4.66 -25.64
CA GLY A 58 0.77 -5.02 -24.65
C GLY A 58 0.99 -3.91 -23.62
N MET A 59 1.07 -2.66 -24.07
CA MET A 59 1.23 -1.51 -23.18
C MET A 59 -0.01 -1.30 -22.31
N GLN A 60 -1.20 -1.36 -22.89
CA GLN A 60 -2.46 -1.13 -22.18
C GLN A 60 -2.73 -2.22 -21.15
N GLN A 61 -2.55 -3.50 -21.53
CA GLN A 61 -2.69 -4.63 -20.61
C GLN A 61 -1.60 -4.63 -19.53
N GLY A 62 -0.34 -4.40 -19.91
CA GLY A 62 0.77 -4.35 -18.97
C GLY A 62 0.62 -3.23 -17.95
N MET A 63 0.20 -2.05 -18.38
CA MET A 63 -0.07 -0.92 -17.48
C MET A 63 -1.26 -1.20 -16.56
N GLN A 64 -2.36 -1.71 -17.10
CA GLN A 64 -3.56 -1.99 -16.31
C GLN A 64 -3.32 -3.08 -15.27
N GLN A 65 -2.68 -4.19 -15.66
CA GLN A 65 -2.34 -5.28 -14.76
C GLN A 65 -1.28 -4.86 -13.73
N GLY A 66 -0.23 -4.15 -14.17
CA GLY A 66 0.82 -3.66 -13.29
C GLY A 66 0.29 -2.69 -12.23
N MET A 67 -0.60 -1.78 -12.64
CA MET A 67 -1.24 -0.82 -11.73
C MET A 67 -2.19 -1.52 -10.76
N GLN A 68 -3.06 -2.41 -11.24
CA GLN A 68 -3.98 -3.15 -10.36
C GLN A 68 -3.22 -4.01 -9.35
N GLN A 69 -2.25 -4.80 -9.81
CA GLN A 69 -1.46 -5.66 -8.92
C GLN A 69 -0.60 -4.85 -7.95
N GLY A 70 0.01 -3.77 -8.42
CA GLY A 70 0.81 -2.87 -7.59
C GLY A 70 -0.02 -2.19 -6.51
N MET A 71 -1.19 -1.68 -6.87
CA MET A 71 -2.12 -1.04 -5.93
C MET A 71 -2.67 -2.05 -4.92
N GLN A 72 -3.14 -3.21 -5.38
CA GLN A 72 -3.70 -4.23 -4.50
C GLN A 72 -2.66 -4.74 -3.49
N ARG A 73 -1.46 -5.12 -3.98
CA ARG A 73 -0.37 -5.57 -3.10
C ARG A 73 0.14 -4.47 -2.17
N GLY A 74 0.21 -3.23 -2.66
CA GLY A 74 0.65 -2.09 -1.87
C GLY A 74 -0.31 -1.77 -0.73
N LEU A 75 -1.61 -1.75 -1.03
CA LEU A 75 -2.67 -1.52 -0.06
C LEU A 75 -2.76 -2.64 0.97
N GLU A 76 -2.76 -3.90 0.52
CA GLU A 76 -2.84 -5.08 1.40
C GLU A 76 -1.66 -5.12 2.38
N ARG A 77 -0.43 -5.00 1.89
CA ARG A 77 0.76 -4.98 2.75
C ARG A 77 0.81 -3.75 3.65
N GLY A 78 0.40 -2.60 3.14
CA GLY A 78 0.38 -1.35 3.91
C GLY A 78 -0.59 -1.42 5.07
N LEU A 79 -1.80 -1.93 4.81
CA LEU A 79 -2.84 -2.11 5.81
C LEU A 79 -2.46 -3.18 6.83
N GLU A 80 -1.98 -4.34 6.39
CA GLU A 80 -1.57 -5.44 7.27
C GLU A 80 -0.47 -4.98 8.22
N ARG A 81 0.61 -4.37 7.69
CA ARG A 81 1.71 -3.85 8.52
C ARG A 81 1.26 -2.73 9.44
N GLY A 82 0.42 -1.81 8.96
CA GLY A 82 -0.09 -0.70 9.76
C GLY A 82 -0.94 -1.18 10.93
N LEU A 83 -1.86 -2.11 10.68
CA LEU A 83 -2.73 -2.68 11.72
C LEU A 83 -1.94 -3.54 12.70
N GLU A 84 -1.03 -4.39 12.22
CA GLU A 84 -0.23 -5.25 13.09
C GLU A 84 0.65 -4.41 14.02
N LYS A 85 1.36 -3.42 13.44
CA LYS A 85 2.21 -2.51 14.20
C LYS A 85 1.40 -1.70 15.22
N GLY A 86 0.32 -1.05 14.80
CA GLY A 86 -0.52 -0.26 15.70
C GLY A 86 -1.13 -1.09 16.82
N ARG A 87 -1.52 -2.34 16.55
CA ARG A 87 -2.04 -3.26 17.57
C ARG A 87 -0.97 -3.66 18.58
N LEU A 88 0.25 -3.96 18.11
CA LEU A 88 1.36 -4.33 18.98
C LEU A 88 1.79 -3.16 19.86
N GLU A 89 1.97 -1.98 19.27
CA GLU A 89 2.35 -0.75 19.97
C GLU A 89 1.29 -0.39 21.02
N GLY A 90 0.02 -0.24 20.62
CA GLY A 90 -1.03 0.11 21.57
C GLY A 90 -1.23 -0.92 22.70
N LYS A 91 -1.00 -2.21 22.42
CA LYS A 91 -1.06 -3.26 23.46
C LYS A 91 0.13 -3.21 24.40
N LEU A 92 1.33 -2.85 23.92
CA LEU A 92 2.52 -2.73 24.75
C LEU A 92 2.45 -1.46 25.60
N GLU A 93 2.12 -0.33 24.99
CA GLU A 93 1.96 0.97 25.66
C GLU A 93 0.90 0.88 26.75
N GLY A 94 -0.33 0.47 26.42
CA GLY A 94 -1.40 0.38 27.41
C GLY A 94 -1.11 -0.62 28.55
N LYS A 95 -0.31 -1.67 28.29
CA LYS A 95 0.14 -2.59 29.35
C LYS A 95 1.22 -1.98 30.24
N LEU A 96 2.15 -1.22 29.67
CA LEU A 96 3.23 -0.58 30.41
C LEU A 96 2.67 0.57 31.25
N GLU A 97 1.86 1.43 30.65
CA GLU A 97 1.19 2.54 31.31
C GLU A 97 0.32 2.03 32.45
N GLY A 98 -0.64 1.13 32.20
CA GLY A 98 -1.50 0.62 33.25
C GLY A 98 -0.76 -0.12 34.37
N LYS A 99 0.39 -0.74 34.08
CA LYS A 99 1.23 -1.36 35.11
C LYS A 99 2.01 -0.33 35.93
N LEU A 100 2.47 0.75 35.31
CA LEU A 100 3.19 1.83 35.99
C LEU A 100 2.23 2.65 36.84
N GLU A 101 1.10 3.07 36.28
CA GLU A 101 0.04 3.80 36.97
C GLU A 101 -0.46 2.99 38.16
N GLY A 102 -0.91 1.75 37.96
CA GLY A 102 -1.39 0.92 39.06
C GLY A 102 -0.34 0.63 40.14
N LYS A 103 0.95 0.63 39.80
CA LYS A 103 2.03 0.50 40.79
C LYS A 103 2.28 1.80 41.56
N LEU A 104 2.14 2.95 40.93
CA LEU A 104 2.27 4.25 41.59
C LEU A 104 1.05 4.51 42.47
N GLU A 105 -0.15 4.30 41.95
CA GLU A 105 -1.41 4.40 42.69
C GLU A 105 -1.42 3.48 43.91
N GLY A 106 -1.05 2.20 43.74
CA GLY A 106 -0.99 1.27 44.88
C GLY A 106 0.02 1.70 45.95
N LYS A 107 1.13 2.34 45.56
CA LYS A 107 2.11 2.88 46.53
C LYS A 107 1.57 4.10 47.27
N THR A 108 0.89 5.00 46.57
CA THR A 108 0.30 6.20 47.18
C THR A 108 -0.86 5.81 48.11
N GLU A 109 -1.70 4.87 47.70
CA GLU A 109 -2.79 4.34 48.53
C GLU A 109 -2.26 3.64 49.78
N GLU A 110 -1.21 2.82 49.66
CA GLU A 110 -0.59 2.15 50.81
C GLU A 110 0.02 3.16 51.79
N ALA A 111 0.76 4.16 51.27
CA ALA A 111 1.34 5.22 52.09
C ALA A 111 0.25 6.07 52.79
N ALA A 112 -0.82 6.43 52.06
CA ALA A 112 -1.96 7.17 52.60
C ALA A 112 -2.68 6.38 53.70
N ALA A 113 -2.92 5.09 53.49
CA ALA A 113 -3.57 4.22 54.48
C ALA A 113 -2.72 4.04 55.75
N ILE A 114 -1.39 3.93 55.60
CA ILE A 114 -0.48 3.87 56.74
C ILE A 114 -0.53 5.18 57.52
N LEU A 115 -0.43 6.32 56.83
CA LEU A 115 -0.47 7.64 57.44
C LEU A 115 -1.81 7.90 58.12
N GLU A 116 -2.93 7.54 57.48
CA GLU A 116 -4.27 7.63 58.06
C GLU A 116 -4.33 6.86 59.39
N ARG A 117 -3.83 5.61 59.41
CA ARG A 117 -3.82 4.79 60.62
C ARG A 117 -2.98 5.41 61.74
N LEU A 118 -1.85 6.03 61.41
CA LEU A 118 -1.00 6.72 62.39
C LEU A 118 -1.68 7.99 62.94
N LEU A 119 -2.31 8.78 62.07
CA LEU A 119 -3.04 9.98 62.45
C LEU A 119 -4.22 9.63 63.36
N VAL A 120 -5.00 8.59 63.02
CA VAL A 120 -6.10 8.10 63.87
C VAL A 120 -5.59 7.66 65.24
N LYS A 121 -4.45 6.98 65.29
CA LYS A 121 -3.88 6.46 66.54
C LYS A 121 -3.37 7.59 67.45
N ARG A 122 -2.87 8.70 66.89
CA ARG A 122 -2.28 9.81 67.64
C ARG A 122 -3.27 10.90 67.99
N PHE A 123 -4.17 11.24 67.08
CA PHE A 123 -5.08 12.39 67.19
C PHE A 123 -6.55 12.01 67.28
N GLY A 124 -6.91 10.72 67.11
CA GLY A 124 -8.29 10.25 67.12
C GLY A 124 -8.96 10.29 65.75
N PRO A 125 -10.29 10.09 65.67
CA PRO A 125 -11.00 9.98 64.39
C PRO A 125 -10.81 11.23 63.51
N LEU A 126 -10.46 10.99 62.25
CA LEU A 126 -10.22 12.05 61.27
C LEU A 126 -11.54 12.56 60.70
N GLY A 127 -11.65 13.87 60.49
CA GLY A 127 -12.78 14.45 59.79
C GLY A 127 -12.70 14.22 58.28
N GLU A 128 -13.84 14.28 57.58
CA GLU A 128 -13.93 14.07 56.12
C GLU A 128 -12.99 14.96 55.30
N GLY A 129 -12.69 16.17 55.79
CA GLY A 129 -11.77 17.10 55.12
C GLY A 129 -10.32 16.58 55.07
N ILE A 130 -9.88 15.88 56.12
CA ILE A 130 -8.52 15.33 56.22
C ILE A 130 -8.43 14.03 55.42
N GLN A 131 -9.49 13.21 55.42
CA GLN A 131 -9.56 12.00 54.61
C GLN A 131 -9.47 12.32 53.11
N LYS A 132 -10.27 13.29 52.63
CA LYS A 132 -10.16 13.75 51.23
C LYS A 132 -8.79 14.32 50.89
N ARG A 133 -8.12 14.94 51.87
CA ARG A 133 -6.77 15.47 51.69
C ARG A 133 -5.73 14.37 51.53
N LEU A 134 -5.87 13.26 52.24
CA LEU A 134 -5.03 12.07 52.10
C LEU A 134 -5.27 11.34 50.77
N GLU A 135 -6.52 11.28 50.30
CA GLU A 135 -6.88 10.67 49.01
C GLU A 135 -6.27 11.42 47.80
N LEU A 136 -6.18 12.75 47.88
CA LEU A 136 -5.65 13.61 46.83
C LEU A 136 -4.15 13.89 46.96
N ALA A 137 -3.49 13.32 47.98
CA ALA A 137 -2.10 13.63 48.29
C ALA A 137 -1.13 12.95 47.32
N THR A 138 -0.06 13.66 46.98
CA THR A 138 1.06 13.06 46.25
C THR A 138 1.94 12.22 47.19
N LEU A 139 2.73 11.30 46.63
CA LEU A 139 3.68 10.50 47.41
C LEU A 139 4.63 11.36 48.25
N GLU A 140 5.08 12.50 47.70
CA GLU A 140 5.97 13.44 48.38
C GLU A 140 5.29 14.12 49.58
N GLN A 141 4.02 14.49 49.43
CA GLN A 141 3.23 15.04 50.53
C GLN A 141 3.03 14.02 51.64
N LEU A 142 2.72 12.77 51.28
CA LEU A 142 2.53 11.67 52.23
C LEU A 142 3.83 11.36 53.01
N ASP A 143 4.98 11.37 52.34
CA ASP A 143 6.29 11.15 52.98
C ASP A 143 6.62 12.29 53.95
N TYR A 144 6.44 13.54 53.51
CA TYR A 144 6.65 14.72 54.35
C TYR A 144 5.74 14.74 55.59
N TRP A 145 4.45 14.45 55.43
CA TRP A 145 3.53 14.36 56.55
C TRP A 145 3.86 13.18 57.49
N SER A 146 4.43 12.10 56.96
CA SER A 146 4.89 10.95 57.75
C SER A 146 6.08 11.28 58.65
N ASP A 147 6.97 12.18 58.25
CA ASP A 147 8.05 12.68 59.12
C ASP A 147 7.47 13.66 60.17
N ARG A 148 6.62 14.60 59.74
CA ARG A 148 6.01 15.62 60.59
C ARG A 148 5.09 15.06 61.67
N ILE A 149 4.47 13.90 61.44
CA ILE A 149 3.59 13.26 62.43
C ILE A 149 4.33 12.93 63.74
N LEU A 150 5.65 12.78 63.71
CA LEU A 150 6.46 12.47 64.89
C LEU A 150 6.68 13.72 65.77
N ASP A 151 6.81 14.89 65.16
CA ASP A 151 7.18 16.14 65.86
C ASP A 151 5.99 17.07 66.14
N ALA A 152 4.96 17.06 65.28
CA ALA A 152 3.82 17.97 65.38
C ALA A 152 3.04 17.77 66.68
N SER A 153 2.44 18.80 67.29
CA SER A 153 1.63 18.64 68.51
C SER A 153 0.12 18.54 68.24
N THR A 154 -0.32 18.97 67.07
CA THR A 154 -1.72 18.96 66.61
C THR A 154 -1.80 18.38 65.21
N ILE A 155 -3.01 17.99 64.80
CA ILE A 155 -3.23 17.47 63.46
C ILE A 155 -2.98 18.53 62.39
N ASP A 156 -3.38 19.78 62.63
CA ASP A 156 -3.19 20.89 61.68
C ASP A 156 -1.71 21.18 61.43
N ALA A 157 -0.86 21.08 62.47
CA ALA A 157 0.58 21.28 62.36
C ALA A 157 1.30 20.21 61.53
N VAL A 158 0.69 19.03 61.33
CA VAL A 158 1.22 18.02 60.39
C VAL A 158 1.08 18.52 58.95
N PHE A 159 0.06 19.33 58.67
CA PHE A 159 -0.32 19.75 57.33
C PHE A 159 0.05 21.21 56.98
N GLU A 160 0.76 21.94 57.85
CA GLU A 160 0.92 23.41 57.78
C GLU A 160 1.81 23.95 56.64
N GLU A 161 2.60 23.12 55.95
CA GLU A 161 3.49 23.56 54.85
C GLU A 161 3.01 23.20 53.43
N HIS A 162 1.80 22.64 53.31
CA HIS A 162 1.15 22.34 52.03
C HIS A 162 -0.35 22.61 52.06
#